data_AF-A0A8T0D8U9-F1
#
_entry.id   AF-A0A8T0D8U9-F1
#
_cell.length_a   1.000
_cell.length_b   1.000
_cell.length_c   1.000
_cell.angle_alpha   90.00
_cell.angle_beta   90.00
_cell.angle_gamma   90.00
#
_symmetry.space_group_name_H-M   'P 1'
#
loop_
_entity.id
_entity.type
_entity.pdbx_description
1 polymer ?
#
loop_
_entity_poly.entity_id
_entity_poly.type
_entity_poly.pdbx_seq_one_letter_code
_entity_poly.pdbx_strand_id
1 'polypeptide(L)'
;MAASGTAAVLLPTTAQLLRLRPPPARAIIQAGVPVALGTDFNPNAYCLSMPIVMYLACTTMGMSPDETLAASTINAAYSLAMSDRVGAITVGRQADLIVLNCDR
;
A
#
# COMPACT_ATOMS: atom_id res chain seq x y z
N MET A 1 9.40 1.98 14.63
CA MET A 1 9.19 1.79 13.17
C MET A 1 10.00 2.80 12.38
N ALA A 2 9.75 4.11 12.49
CA ALA A 2 10.53 5.12 11.74
C ALA A 2 12.05 5.01 12.01
N ALA A 3 12.45 4.96 13.29
CA ALA A 3 13.86 4.83 13.67
C ALA A 3 14.53 3.52 13.19
N SER A 4 13.75 2.45 12.98
CA SER A 4 14.26 1.14 12.54
C SER A 4 14.15 0.92 11.04
N GLY A 5 13.56 1.86 10.29
CA GLY A 5 13.21 1.66 8.88
C GLY A 5 12.12 0.61 8.63
N THR A 6 11.43 0.12 9.66
CA THR A 6 10.41 -0.92 9.48
C THR A 6 9.18 -0.35 8.79
N ALA A 7 8.78 -0.96 7.68
CA ALA A 7 7.55 -0.59 6.97
C ALA A 7 6.30 -1.01 7.74
N ALA A 8 5.24 -0.18 7.67
CA ALA A 8 3.90 -0.52 8.12
C ALA A 8 3.08 -1.01 6.94
N VAL A 9 2.79 -2.32 6.87
CA VAL A 9 1.87 -2.88 5.87
C VAL A 9 0.45 -2.79 6.40
N LEU A 10 -0.38 -1.91 5.84
CA LEU A 10 -1.76 -1.72 6.24
C LEU A 10 -2.69 -2.57 5.37
N LEU A 11 -3.74 -3.12 5.98
CA LEU A 11 -4.65 -4.10 5.38
C LEU A 11 -6.12 -3.59 5.40
N PRO A 12 -6.47 -2.61 4.54
CA PRO A 12 -7.79 -1.97 4.53
C PRO A 12 -8.98 -2.92 4.36
N THR A 13 -8.84 -3.91 3.47
CA THR A 13 -9.87 -4.92 3.19
C THR A 13 -10.19 -5.74 4.43
N THR A 14 -9.19 -6.19 5.18
CA THR A 14 -9.37 -6.94 6.42
C THR A 14 -10.04 -6.09 7.50
N ALA A 15 -9.60 -4.84 7.67
CA ALA A 15 -10.23 -3.93 8.63
C ALA A 15 -11.72 -3.72 8.30
N GLN A 16 -12.04 -3.55 7.02
CA GLN A 16 -13.42 -3.37 6.54
C GLN A 16 -14.27 -4.62 6.74
N LEU A 17 -13.80 -5.79 6.30
CA LEU A 17 -14.56 -7.04 6.33
C LEU A 17 -14.80 -7.55 7.76
N LEU A 18 -13.80 -7.41 8.64
CA LEU A 18 -13.89 -7.80 10.04
C LEU A 18 -14.46 -6.70 10.95
N ARG A 19 -14.86 -5.55 10.38
CA ARG A 19 -15.41 -4.39 11.11
C ARG A 19 -14.49 -3.91 12.24
N LEU A 20 -13.18 -3.94 11.99
CA LEU A 20 -12.17 -3.48 12.93
C LEU A 20 -11.99 -1.97 12.83
N ARG A 21 -11.45 -1.35 13.89
CA ARG A 21 -10.98 0.03 13.81
C ARG A 21 -9.77 0.09 12.85
N PRO A 22 -9.79 0.91 11.79
CA PRO A 22 -8.65 1.06 10.91
C PRO A 22 -7.40 1.55 11.65
N PRO A 23 -6.18 1.14 11.24
CA PRO A 23 -4.95 1.68 11.79
C PRO A 23 -4.85 3.19 11.51
N PRO A 24 -4.17 3.96 12.37
CA PRO A 24 -4.06 5.41 12.23
C PRO A 24 -3.05 5.81 11.14
N ALA A 25 -3.35 5.52 9.87
CA ALA A 25 -2.44 5.68 8.74
C ALA A 25 -1.85 7.10 8.65
N ARG A 26 -2.68 8.13 8.83
CA ARG A 26 -2.22 9.52 8.82
C ARG A 26 -1.12 9.80 9.85
N ALA A 27 -1.27 9.31 11.09
CA ALA A 27 -0.28 9.49 12.14
C ALA A 27 1.01 8.69 11.84
N ILE A 28 0.88 7.48 11.28
CA ILE A 28 2.01 6.64 10.87
C ILE A 28 2.82 7.35 9.77
N ILE A 29 2.16 7.91 8.76
CA ILE A 29 2.78 8.66 7.67
C ILE A 29 3.49 9.91 8.21
N GLN A 30 2.82 10.70 9.05
CA GLN A 30 3.40 11.92 9.65
C GLN A 30 4.61 11.63 10.54
N ALA A 31 4.68 10.44 11.13
CA ALA A 31 5.84 9.98 11.89
C ALA A 31 7.03 9.54 11.01
N GLY A 32 6.94 9.64 9.69
CA GLY A 32 8.01 9.26 8.76
C GLY A 32 8.17 7.75 8.56
N VAL A 33 7.14 6.96 8.88
CA VAL A 33 7.17 5.51 8.69
C VAL A 33 6.85 5.18 7.22
N PRO A 34 7.62 4.31 6.54
CA PRO A 34 7.24 3.81 5.23
C PRO A 34 5.93 3.02 5.33
N VAL A 35 4.89 3.45 4.62
CA VAL A 35 3.59 2.77 4.61
C VAL A 35 3.42 1.99 3.31
N ALA A 36 3.13 0.70 3.41
CA ALA A 36 2.77 -0.17 2.31
C ALA A 36 1.31 -0.64 2.45
N LEU A 37 0.70 -1.09 1.35
CA LEU A 37 -0.65 -1.66 1.33
C LEU A 37 -0.62 -3.11 0.87
N GLY A 38 -1.52 -3.92 1.43
CA GLY A 38 -1.73 -5.31 1.00
C GLY A 38 -3.21 -5.68 1.00
N THR A 39 -3.58 -6.63 0.14
CA THR A 39 -4.94 -7.19 0.12
C THR A 39 -5.25 -8.04 1.33
N ASP A 40 -4.22 -8.60 1.96
CA ASP A 40 -4.34 -9.67 2.96
C ASP A 40 -5.21 -10.82 2.45
N PHE A 41 -5.02 -11.20 1.18
CA PHE A 41 -5.83 -12.27 0.60
C PHE A 41 -5.69 -13.56 1.42
N ASN A 42 -6.78 -13.94 2.07
CA ASN A 42 -6.88 -15.13 2.90
C ASN A 42 -8.39 -15.53 3.03
N PRO A 43 -8.73 -16.70 3.60
CA PRO A 43 -10.13 -17.13 3.72
C PRO A 43 -11.05 -16.17 4.49
N ASN A 44 -10.50 -15.35 5.39
CA ASN A 44 -11.27 -14.34 6.14
C ASN A 44 -11.41 -13.02 5.36
N ALA A 45 -10.42 -12.69 4.53
CA ALA A 45 -10.38 -11.50 3.69
C ALA A 45 -10.23 -11.90 2.21
N TYR A 46 -11.32 -12.38 1.62
CA TYR A 46 -11.36 -12.90 0.25
C TYR A 46 -11.42 -11.77 -0.79
N CYS A 47 -10.39 -10.93 -0.83
CA CYS A 47 -10.23 -9.84 -1.79
C CYS A 47 -8.86 -9.93 -2.48
N LEU A 48 -8.85 -9.94 -3.81
CA LEU A 48 -7.62 -9.93 -4.63
C LEU A 48 -7.37 -8.57 -5.30
N SER A 49 -8.23 -7.58 -5.06
CA SER A 49 -8.23 -6.32 -5.80
C SER A 49 -7.43 -5.24 -5.08
N MET A 50 -6.23 -4.94 -5.58
CA MET A 50 -5.45 -3.78 -5.13
C MET A 50 -6.18 -2.43 -5.33
N PRO A 51 -6.93 -2.18 -6.42
CA PRO A 51 -7.74 -0.97 -6.53
C PRO A 51 -8.75 -0.80 -5.39
N ILE A 52 -9.38 -1.89 -4.92
CA ILE A 52 -10.28 -1.84 -3.76
C ILE A 52 -9.50 -1.52 -2.47
N VAL A 53 -8.31 -2.11 -2.30
CA VAL A 53 -7.42 -1.80 -1.17
C VAL A 53 -7.07 -0.31 -1.13
N MET A 54 -6.65 0.26 -2.27
CA MET A 54 -6.32 1.68 -2.40
C MET A 54 -7.54 2.57 -2.10
N TYR A 55 -8.70 2.25 -2.66
CA TYR A 55 -9.94 2.97 -2.39
C TYR A 55 -10.30 2.99 -0.89
N LEU A 56 -10.20 1.86 -0.21
CA LEU A 56 -10.47 1.77 1.23
C LEU A 56 -9.44 2.51 2.06
N ALA A 57 -8.16 2.49 1.68
CA ALA A 57 -7.12 3.28 2.33
C ALA A 57 -7.42 4.79 2.25
N CYS A 58 -7.86 5.28 1.09
CA CYS A 58 -8.28 6.67 0.94
C CYS A 58 -9.50 7.00 1.83
N THR A 59 -10.56 6.21 1.71
CA THR A 59 -11.86 6.54 2.31
C THR A 59 -11.96 6.26 3.81
N THR A 60 -11.20 5.28 4.32
CA THR A 60 -11.30 4.87 5.73
C THR A 60 -10.09 5.25 6.57
N MET A 61 -8.94 5.50 5.93
CA MET A 61 -7.68 5.81 6.64
C MET A 61 -7.14 7.21 6.33
N GLY A 62 -7.82 7.96 5.45
CA GLY A 62 -7.48 9.34 5.12
C GLY A 62 -6.17 9.49 4.35
N MET A 63 -5.76 8.45 3.61
CA MET A 63 -4.62 8.52 2.68
C MET A 63 -5.01 9.27 1.40
N SER A 64 -4.07 9.94 0.75
CA SER A 64 -4.27 10.52 -0.59
C SER A 64 -4.10 9.46 -1.68
N PRO A 65 -4.63 9.67 -2.90
CA PRO A 65 -4.38 8.77 -4.03
C PRO A 65 -2.89 8.51 -4.27
N ASP A 66 -2.07 9.57 -4.25
CA ASP A 66 -0.61 9.48 -4.44
C ASP A 66 0.06 8.62 -3.34
N GLU A 67 -0.36 8.80 -2.08
CA GLU A 67 0.12 7.97 -0.96
C GLU A 67 -0.26 6.50 -1.16
N THR A 68 -1.49 6.22 -1.60
CA THR A 68 -1.91 4.83 -1.86
C THR A 68 -1.20 4.19 -3.04
N LEU A 69 -0.88 4.97 -4.08
CA LEU A 69 -0.11 4.50 -5.22
C LEU A 69 1.32 4.16 -4.80
N ALA A 70 1.99 5.06 -4.08
CA ALA A 70 3.33 4.80 -3.53
C ALA A 70 3.33 3.61 -2.56
N ALA A 71 2.31 3.51 -1.70
CA ALA A 71 2.13 2.41 -0.76
C ALA A 71 1.92 1.05 -1.45
N SER A 72 1.28 1.05 -2.63
CA SER A 72 1.01 -0.15 -3.42
C SER A 72 2.11 -0.50 -4.43
N THR A 73 3.16 0.32 -4.54
CA THR A 73 4.26 0.14 -5.50
C THR A 73 5.61 0.17 -4.79
N ILE A 74 6.25 1.33 -4.69
CA ILE A 74 7.62 1.46 -4.19
C ILE A 74 7.75 1.08 -2.71
N ASN A 75 6.78 1.42 -1.86
CA ASN A 75 6.86 1.07 -0.44
C ASN A 75 6.53 -0.41 -0.20
N ALA A 76 5.66 -1.01 -1.01
CA ALA A 76 5.43 -2.46 -1.00
C ALA A 76 6.71 -3.20 -1.40
N ALA A 77 7.40 -2.75 -2.46
CA ALA A 77 8.70 -3.28 -2.84
C ALA A 77 9.75 -3.11 -1.72
N TYR A 78 9.75 -1.96 -1.03
CA TYR A 78 10.63 -1.72 0.11
C TYR A 78 10.36 -2.70 1.26
N SER A 79 9.09 -2.97 1.58
CA SER A 79 8.71 -3.94 2.63
C SER A 79 9.18 -5.37 2.34
N LEU A 80 9.43 -5.69 1.07
CA LEU A 80 9.92 -6.98 0.59
C LEU A 80 11.42 -6.99 0.31
N ALA A 81 12.16 -5.93 0.64
CA ALA A 81 13.58 -5.74 0.30
C ALA A 81 13.87 -5.86 -1.21
N MET A 82 12.95 -5.35 -2.04
CA MET A 82 13.03 -5.39 -3.51
C MET A 82 12.92 -3.99 -4.15
N SER A 83 12.98 -2.92 -3.36
CA SER A 83 12.85 -1.53 -3.83
C SER A 83 13.99 -1.05 -4.71
N ASP A 84 15.09 -1.80 -4.83
CA ASP A 84 16.18 -1.60 -5.79
C ASP A 84 15.88 -2.23 -7.16
N ARG A 85 14.96 -3.21 -7.22
CA ARG A 85 14.63 -3.97 -8.43
C ARG A 85 13.27 -3.64 -9.04
N VAL A 86 12.22 -3.44 -8.24
CA VAL A 86 10.83 -3.26 -8.71
C VAL A 86 10.13 -2.06 -8.04
N GLY A 87 8.87 -1.80 -8.41
CA GLY A 87 8.01 -0.83 -7.74
C GLY A 87 8.18 0.63 -8.17
N ALA A 88 9.05 0.92 -9.14
CA ALA A 88 9.17 2.24 -9.76
C ALA A 88 9.65 2.14 -11.20
N ILE A 89 9.27 3.12 -12.03
CA ILE A 89 9.70 3.23 -13.42
C ILE A 89 10.98 4.08 -13.47
N THR A 90 12.13 3.42 -13.40
CA THR A 90 13.46 4.07 -13.47
C THR A 90 14.45 3.18 -14.20
N VAL A 91 15.49 3.78 -14.80
CA VAL A 91 16.54 3.04 -15.51
C VAL A 91 17.21 2.03 -14.57
N GLY A 92 17.39 0.79 -15.06
CA GLY A 92 18.04 -0.29 -14.32
C GLY A 92 17.10 -1.16 -13.48
N ARG A 93 15.83 -0.78 -13.31
CA ARG A 93 14.82 -1.63 -12.66
C ARG A 93 14.15 -2.59 -13.63
N GLN A 94 13.55 -3.66 -13.10
CA GLN A 94 12.77 -4.63 -13.87
C GLN A 94 11.51 -3.96 -14.47
N ALA A 95 11.22 -4.27 -15.73
CA ALA A 95 10.14 -3.64 -16.51
C ALA A 95 8.74 -4.23 -16.20
N ASP A 96 8.35 -4.24 -14.93
CA ASP A 96 7.02 -4.67 -14.49
C ASP A 96 6.06 -3.48 -14.53
N LEU A 97 5.13 -3.48 -15.49
CA LEU A 97 4.27 -2.33 -15.79
C LEU A 97 2.82 -2.76 -16.00
N ILE A 98 1.89 -1.85 -15.70
CA ILE A 98 0.47 -1.98 -16.03
C ILE A 98 0.07 -0.75 -16.85
N VAL A 99 -0.48 -0.97 -18.04
CA VAL A 99 -1.07 0.11 -18.86
C VAL A 99 -2.55 0.16 -18.58
N LEU A 100 -3.03 1.31 -18.11
CA LEU A 100 -4.43 1.54 -17.78
C LEU A 100 -5.08 2.44 -18.84
N ASN A 101 -6.32 2.13 -19.20
CA ASN A 101 -7.15 3.02 -20.01
C ASN A 101 -7.98 3.91 -19.07
N CYS A 102 -7.38 5.00 -18.62
CA CYS A 102 -8.02 6.00 -17.75
C CYS A 102 -7.45 7.39 -18.05
N ASP A 103 -8.22 8.43 -17.73
CA ASP A 103 -7.82 9.82 -17.96
C ASP A 103 -6.76 10.31 -16.95
N ARG A 104 -6.73 9.71 -15.75
CA ARG A 104 -5.76 9.91 -14.68
C ARG A 104 -5.61 8.65 -13.82
#